data_AF-A0A3C0QNF7-F1
#
_entry.id   AF-A0A3C0QNF7-F1
#
_cell.length_a   1.000
_cell.length_b   1.000
_cell.length_c   1.000
_cell.angle_alpha   90.00
_cell.angle_beta   90.00
_cell.angle_gamma   90.00
#
_symmetry.space_group_name_H-M   'P 1'
#
loop_
_entity.id
_entity.type
_entity.pdbx_description
1 polymer ?
#
loop_
_entity_poly.entity_id
_entity_poly.type
_entity_poly.pdbx_seq_one_letter_code
_entity_poly.pdbx_strand_id
1 'polypeptide(L)'
;MKWIDGSDIDIQQFSGERICEKLSLELWEFERSQWLEWDELIQIPAFLIAFDTELTMEGIFTFLENSLGHYAPRIIHAFQAIGDEHDAMILSEICRLACPDTLRKEFLDSNLQEYDISSFHDNHELNPETVSKIEKLENQLYLNNDFDMWNLLFQFLDSEIDKQNCFT
;
A
#
# COMPACT_ATOMS: atom_id res chain seq x y z
N MET A 1 19.56 10.69 7.55
CA MET A 1 18.38 11.07 6.74
C MET A 1 17.34 11.73 7.65
N LYS A 2 16.24 12.26 7.10
CA LYS A 2 15.10 12.70 7.93
C LYS A 2 14.12 11.56 8.16
N TRP A 3 13.62 11.44 9.38
CA TRP A 3 12.51 10.55 9.72
C TRP A 3 11.16 11.24 9.42
N ILE A 4 10.05 10.51 9.59
CA ILE A 4 8.70 10.96 9.24
C ILE A 4 8.23 12.17 10.07
N ASP A 5 8.74 12.33 11.28
CA ASP A 5 8.48 13.48 12.16
C ASP A 5 9.41 14.68 11.89
N GLY A 6 10.28 14.57 10.88
CA GLY A 6 11.27 15.58 10.51
C GLY A 6 12.54 15.59 11.37
N SER A 7 12.65 14.70 12.37
CA SER A 7 13.88 14.52 13.14
C SER A 7 15.00 13.91 12.30
N ASP A 8 16.25 14.09 12.73
CA ASP A 8 17.37 13.37 12.15
C ASP A 8 17.40 11.95 12.69
N ILE A 9 17.48 10.97 11.78
CA ILE A 9 17.62 9.56 12.12
C ILE A 9 18.89 8.97 11.51
N ASP A 10 19.58 8.19 12.34
CA ASP A 10 20.66 7.31 11.92
C ASP A 10 20.07 5.95 11.56
N ILE A 11 19.68 5.82 10.28
CA ILE A 11 18.99 4.63 9.78
C ILE A 11 19.87 3.37 9.83
N GLN A 12 21.20 3.54 9.90
CA GLN A 12 22.18 2.46 9.95
C GLN A 12 22.10 1.63 11.23
N GLN A 13 21.42 2.14 12.27
CA GLN A 13 21.22 1.43 13.53
C GLN A 13 20.05 0.44 13.47
N PHE A 14 19.29 0.42 12.37
CA PHE A 14 18.09 -0.38 12.22
C PHE A 14 18.29 -1.44 11.13
N SER A 15 17.71 -2.63 11.34
CA SER A 15 17.43 -3.55 10.23
C SER A 15 16.17 -3.11 9.50
N GLY A 16 15.95 -3.61 8.29
CA GLY A 16 14.73 -3.41 7.52
C GLY A 16 13.47 -3.78 8.31
N GLU A 17 13.50 -4.91 9.03
CA GLU A 17 12.42 -5.32 9.93
C GLU A 17 12.14 -4.26 11.01
N ARG A 18 13.18 -3.72 11.66
CA ARG A 18 13.04 -2.70 12.73
C ARG A 18 12.51 -1.38 12.19
N ILE A 19 12.83 -1.04 10.94
CA ILE A 19 12.24 0.12 10.25
C ILE A 19 10.74 -0.12 10.06
N CYS A 20 10.34 -1.28 9.54
CA CYS A 20 8.93 -1.60 9.34
C CYS A 20 8.15 -1.60 10.66
N GLU A 21 8.69 -2.21 11.72
CA GLU A 21 8.08 -2.17 13.06
C GLU A 21 7.86 -0.73 13.54
N LYS A 22 8.92 0.09 13.53
CA LYS A 22 8.85 1.49 13.96
C LYS A 22 7.85 2.29 13.11
N LEU A 23 7.91 2.12 11.80
CA LEU A 23 7.04 2.81 10.86
C LEU A 23 5.57 2.41 11.08
N SER A 24 5.27 1.12 11.27
CA SER A 24 3.90 0.63 11.50
C SER A 24 3.20 1.26 12.71
N LEU A 25 3.98 1.72 13.71
CA LEU A 25 3.47 2.36 14.91
C LEU A 25 3.20 3.86 14.71
N GLU A 26 3.99 4.53 13.88
CA GLU A 26 4.02 5.99 13.78
C GLU A 26 3.35 6.52 12.50
N LEU A 27 3.22 5.67 11.47
CA LEU A 27 2.68 6.00 10.14
C LEU A 27 1.33 6.72 10.22
N TRP A 28 0.47 6.28 11.14
CA TRP A 28 -0.92 6.72 11.28
C TRP A 28 -1.09 8.11 11.89
N GLU A 29 -0.01 8.72 12.38
CA GLU A 29 -0.01 10.09 12.91
C GLU A 29 0.06 11.15 11.79
N PHE A 30 0.29 10.73 10.55
CA PHE A 30 0.53 11.61 9.42
C PHE A 30 -0.48 11.39 8.30
N GLU A 31 -0.89 12.49 7.67
CA GLU A 31 -1.75 12.44 6.48
C GLU A 31 -1.00 11.81 5.30
N ARG A 32 -1.70 11.01 4.49
CA ARG A 32 -1.10 10.30 3.34
C ARG A 32 -0.42 11.24 2.33
N SER A 33 -0.88 12.48 2.22
CA SER A 33 -0.25 13.48 1.36
C SER A 33 1.16 13.87 1.84
N GLN A 34 1.41 13.81 3.15
CA GLN A 34 2.73 14.06 3.73
C GLN A 34 3.71 12.93 3.41
N TRP A 35 3.21 11.70 3.23
CA TRP A 35 4.06 10.55 2.93
C TRP A 35 4.83 10.75 1.62
N LEU A 36 4.23 11.48 0.67
CA LEU A 36 4.84 11.80 -0.62
C LEU A 36 6.11 12.68 -0.50
N GLU A 37 6.31 13.34 0.63
CA GLU A 37 7.46 14.20 0.90
C GLU A 37 8.63 13.44 1.55
N TRP A 38 8.40 12.20 1.99
CA TRP A 38 9.41 11.39 2.66
C TRP A 38 10.44 10.83 1.68
N ASP A 39 11.56 10.35 2.21
CA ASP A 39 12.54 9.61 1.41
C ASP A 39 11.90 8.34 0.83
N GLU A 40 12.29 7.94 -0.38
CA GLU A 40 11.74 6.76 -1.06
C GLU A 40 11.93 5.48 -0.22
N LEU A 41 13.04 5.38 0.52
CA LEU A 41 13.32 4.30 1.47
C LEU A 41 12.23 4.17 2.53
N ILE A 42 11.56 5.27 2.89
CA ILE A 42 10.45 5.29 3.86
C ILE A 42 9.09 5.18 3.17
N GLN A 43 8.92 5.77 1.98
CA GLN A 43 7.67 5.70 1.24
C GLN A 43 7.27 4.26 0.87
N ILE A 44 8.24 3.46 0.40
CA ILE A 44 8.01 2.07 -0.02
C ILE A 44 7.38 1.23 1.11
N PRO A 45 8.03 1.10 2.29
CA PRO A 45 7.43 0.35 3.39
C PRO A 45 6.13 1.00 3.90
N ALA A 46 6.02 2.33 3.91
CA ALA A 46 4.80 3.01 4.36
C ALA A 46 3.57 2.59 3.55
N PHE A 47 3.66 2.60 2.22
CA PHE A 47 2.55 2.23 1.35
C PHE A 47 2.22 0.74 1.40
N LEU A 48 3.23 -0.14 1.53
CA LEU A 48 2.99 -1.58 1.67
C LEU A 48 2.35 -1.94 3.01
N ILE A 49 2.79 -1.31 4.12
CA ILE A 49 2.16 -1.48 5.44
C ILE A 49 0.71 -1.00 5.42
N ALA A 50 0.45 0.17 4.82
CA ALA A 50 -0.90 0.70 4.73
C ALA A 50 -1.81 -0.21 3.89
N PHE A 51 -1.30 -0.72 2.77
CA PHE A 51 -2.02 -1.64 1.90
C PHE A 51 -2.35 -2.96 2.58
N ASP A 52 -1.36 -3.56 3.26
CA ASP A 52 -1.54 -4.80 4.03
C ASP A 52 -2.61 -4.65 5.11
N THR A 53 -2.53 -3.55 5.86
CA THR A 53 -3.49 -3.23 6.93
C THR A 53 -4.90 -3.10 6.36
N GLU A 54 -5.05 -2.35 5.27
CA GLU A 54 -6.35 -2.14 4.64
C GLU A 54 -6.96 -3.44 4.10
N LEU A 55 -6.19 -4.23 3.34
CA LEU A 55 -6.68 -5.48 2.78
C LEU A 55 -7.05 -6.49 3.89
N THR A 56 -6.27 -6.53 4.96
CA THR A 56 -6.54 -7.43 6.10
C THR A 56 -7.80 -7.03 6.85
N MET A 57 -8.08 -5.73 6.97
CA MET A 57 -9.23 -5.23 7.72
C MET A 57 -10.51 -5.23 6.90
N GLU A 58 -10.44 -4.72 5.67
CA GLU A 58 -11.62 -4.33 4.89
C GLU A 58 -11.67 -4.96 3.49
N GLY A 59 -10.56 -5.52 3.01
CA GLY A 59 -10.47 -6.20 1.71
C GLY A 59 -10.33 -5.28 0.50
N ILE A 60 -10.18 -5.88 -0.69
CA ILE A 60 -9.84 -5.14 -1.91
C ILE A 60 -10.88 -4.11 -2.34
N PHE A 61 -12.16 -4.39 -2.11
CA PHE A 61 -13.24 -3.54 -2.58
C PHE A 61 -13.30 -2.22 -1.79
N THR A 62 -13.14 -2.27 -0.47
CA THR A 62 -13.03 -1.06 0.35
C THR A 62 -11.78 -0.25 0.00
N PHE A 63 -10.65 -0.93 -0.24
CA PHE A 63 -9.43 -0.27 -0.73
C PHE A 63 -9.67 0.53 -2.03
N LEU A 64 -10.50 0.03 -2.95
CA LEU A 64 -10.77 0.72 -4.21
C LEU A 64 -11.63 1.99 -4.05
N GLU A 65 -12.42 2.11 -2.99
CA GLU A 65 -13.27 3.29 -2.72
C GLU A 65 -12.60 4.31 -1.78
N ASN A 66 -11.72 3.83 -0.90
CA ASN A 66 -11.16 4.63 0.17
C ASN A 66 -10.02 5.56 -0.31
N SER A 67 -9.49 6.34 0.63
CA SER A 67 -8.44 7.33 0.32
C SER A 67 -7.10 6.70 -0.05
N LEU A 68 -6.81 5.48 0.41
CA LEU A 68 -5.59 4.76 0.10
C LEU A 68 -5.57 4.27 -1.36
N GLY A 69 -6.72 3.90 -1.92
CA GLY A 69 -6.86 3.50 -3.33
C GLY A 69 -6.33 4.54 -4.33
N HIS A 70 -6.43 5.83 -4.01
CA HIS A 70 -5.85 6.92 -4.82
C HIS A 70 -4.33 6.78 -4.99
N TYR A 71 -3.66 6.16 -4.01
CA TYR A 71 -2.22 5.94 -4.01
C TYR A 71 -1.84 4.57 -4.60
N ALA A 72 -2.75 3.86 -5.28
CA ALA A 72 -2.45 2.59 -5.95
C ALA A 72 -1.19 2.64 -6.84
N PRO A 73 -0.91 3.71 -7.62
CA PRO A 73 0.35 3.80 -8.37
C PRO A 73 1.61 3.76 -7.48
N ARG A 74 1.54 4.28 -6.25
CA ARG A 74 2.66 4.24 -5.28
C ARG A 74 2.81 2.85 -4.68
N ILE A 75 1.70 2.16 -4.41
CA ILE A 75 1.71 0.77 -3.91
C ILE A 75 2.25 -0.18 -4.98
N ILE A 76 1.82 -0.03 -6.24
CA ILE A 76 2.36 -0.81 -7.37
C ILE A 76 3.87 -0.59 -7.52
N HIS A 77 4.32 0.67 -7.46
CA HIS A 77 5.75 0.99 -7.48
C HIS A 77 6.50 0.37 -6.30
N ALA A 78 5.91 0.35 -5.11
CA ALA A 78 6.52 -0.25 -3.93
C ALA A 78 6.72 -1.77 -4.10
N PHE A 79 5.73 -2.49 -4.64
CA PHE A 79 5.88 -3.91 -4.99
C PHE A 79 7.01 -4.12 -6.00
N GLN A 80 7.07 -3.32 -7.06
CA GLN A 80 8.14 -3.39 -8.06
C GLN A 80 9.51 -3.13 -7.44
N ALA A 81 9.61 -2.15 -6.55
CA ALA A 81 10.88 -1.78 -5.91
C ALA A 81 11.44 -2.91 -5.04
N ILE A 82 10.59 -3.66 -4.35
CA ILE A 82 11.01 -4.84 -3.56
C ILE A 82 11.19 -6.11 -4.41
N GLY A 83 10.95 -6.04 -5.71
CA GLY A 83 11.08 -7.17 -6.64
C GLY A 83 9.86 -8.10 -6.72
N ASP A 84 8.72 -7.69 -6.16
CA ASP A 84 7.45 -8.42 -6.24
C ASP A 84 6.65 -8.00 -7.48
N GLU A 85 7.09 -8.50 -8.63
CA GLU A 85 6.43 -8.21 -9.91
C GLU A 85 5.04 -8.86 -10.02
N HIS A 86 4.79 -9.93 -9.27
CA HIS A 86 3.53 -10.65 -9.36
C HIS A 86 2.39 -9.80 -8.80
N ASP A 87 2.55 -9.30 -7.59
CA ASP A 87 1.49 -8.53 -6.92
C ASP A 87 1.37 -7.12 -7.50
N ALA A 88 2.48 -6.55 -8.00
CA ALA A 88 2.43 -5.34 -8.82
C ALA A 88 1.52 -5.50 -10.05
N MET A 89 1.65 -6.62 -10.78
CA MET A 89 0.81 -6.91 -11.96
C MET A 89 -0.65 -7.17 -11.57
N ILE A 90 -0.89 -7.92 -10.50
CA ILE A 90 -2.25 -8.20 -10.01
C ILE A 90 -2.96 -6.90 -9.65
N LEU A 91 -2.34 -6.05 -8.82
CA LEU A 91 -2.93 -4.80 -8.39
C LEU A 91 -3.15 -3.85 -9.58
N SER A 92 -2.23 -3.81 -10.54
CA SER A 92 -2.39 -3.06 -11.78
C SER A 92 -3.62 -3.51 -12.59
N GLU A 93 -3.85 -4.82 -12.71
CA GLU A 93 -5.02 -5.36 -13.41
C GLU A 93 -6.31 -5.09 -12.65
N ILE A 94 -6.30 -5.18 -11.31
CA ILE A 94 -7.45 -4.80 -10.47
C ILE A 94 -7.81 -3.33 -10.71
N CYS A 95 -6.84 -2.41 -10.62
CA CYS A 95 -7.07 -0.98 -10.87
C CYS A 95 -7.51 -0.68 -12.31
N ARG A 96 -7.15 -1.52 -13.29
CA ARG A 96 -7.63 -1.40 -14.67
C ARG A 96 -9.10 -1.83 -14.80
N LEU A 97 -9.53 -2.82 -14.04
CA LEU A 97 -10.91 -3.30 -14.00
C LEU A 97 -11.82 -2.35 -13.22
N ALA A 98 -11.29 -1.77 -12.15
CA ALA A 98 -11.99 -0.92 -11.21
C ALA A 98 -11.05 0.22 -10.78
N CYS A 99 -11.16 1.38 -11.44
CA CYS A 99 -10.26 2.50 -11.21
C CYS A 99 -10.58 3.19 -9.87
N PRO A 100 -9.63 3.26 -8.91
CA PRO A 100 -9.89 3.85 -7.60
C PRO A 100 -10.37 5.31 -7.65
N ASP A 101 -9.78 6.12 -8.53
CA ASP A 101 -10.18 7.53 -8.68
C ASP A 101 -11.62 7.70 -9.19
N THR A 102 -12.09 6.75 -9.99
CA THR A 102 -13.47 6.76 -10.50
C THR A 102 -14.44 6.35 -9.39
N LEU A 103 -14.14 5.25 -8.71
CA LEU A 103 -14.97 4.71 -7.63
C LEU A 103 -15.03 5.68 -6.44
N ARG A 104 -13.89 6.23 -6.02
CA ARG A 104 -13.87 7.25 -4.96
C ARG A 104 -14.68 8.48 -5.32
N LYS A 105 -14.66 8.93 -6.57
CA LYS A 105 -15.48 10.08 -7.00
C LYS A 105 -16.97 9.77 -6.89
N GLU A 106 -17.40 8.60 -7.37
CA GLU A 106 -18.79 8.13 -7.25
C GLU A 106 -19.21 8.02 -5.78
N PHE A 107 -18.32 7.57 -4.89
CA PHE A 107 -18.53 7.55 -3.45
C PHE A 107 -18.68 8.94 -2.83
N LEU A 108 -17.80 9.89 -3.17
CA LEU A 108 -17.90 11.25 -2.63
C LEU A 108 -19.17 11.98 -3.09
N ASP A 109 -19.65 11.70 -4.30
CA ASP A 109 -20.90 12.23 -4.82
C ASP A 109 -22.14 11.67 -4.06
N SER A 110 -22.00 10.57 -3.30
CA SER A 110 -23.07 9.93 -2.53
C SER A 110 -23.22 10.43 -1.07
N ASN A 111 -22.39 11.39 -0.61
CA ASN A 111 -22.37 11.96 0.76
C ASN A 111 -22.07 10.95 1.91
N LEU A 112 -21.45 9.81 1.62
CA LEU A 112 -21.04 8.83 2.65
C LEU A 112 -19.69 9.22 3.29
N GLN A 113 -19.48 8.84 4.56
CA GLN A 113 -18.18 8.99 5.23
C GLN A 113 -17.37 7.70 5.09
N GLU A 114 -16.04 7.80 5.08
CA GLU A 114 -15.13 6.67 4.81
C GLU A 114 -15.32 5.49 5.79
N TYR A 115 -15.78 5.75 7.01
CA TYR A 115 -16.10 4.73 8.03
C TYR A 115 -17.50 4.10 7.90
N ASP A 116 -18.33 4.58 6.98
CA ASP A 116 -19.68 4.05 6.70
C ASP A 116 -19.67 3.01 5.56
N ILE A 117 -18.51 2.70 4.98
CA ILE A 117 -18.36 1.70 3.93
C ILE A 117 -18.65 0.32 4.54
N SER A 118 -19.85 -0.20 4.28
CA SER A 118 -20.28 -1.53 4.75
C SER A 118 -20.65 -2.48 3.61
N SER A 119 -20.72 -1.98 2.37
CA SER A 119 -21.09 -2.77 1.19
C SER A 119 -20.74 -2.06 -0.12
N PHE A 120 -19.58 -2.38 -0.69
CA PHE A 120 -19.13 -1.91 -2.02
C PHE A 120 -20.19 -2.05 -3.13
N HIS A 121 -21.02 -3.10 -3.06
CA HIS A 121 -22.09 -3.36 -4.04
C HIS A 121 -23.26 -2.39 -3.99
N ASP A 122 -23.46 -1.66 -2.89
CA ASP A 122 -24.57 -0.71 -2.79
C ASP A 122 -24.22 0.64 -3.44
N ASN A 123 -22.92 0.90 -3.71
CA ASN A 123 -22.40 2.19 -4.17
C ASN A 123 -21.96 2.21 -5.64
N HIS A 124 -21.70 1.06 -6.27
CA HIS A 124 -21.18 0.98 -7.64
C HIS A 124 -21.86 -0.07 -8.52
N GLU A 125 -22.10 0.29 -9.79
CA GLU A 125 -22.56 -0.64 -10.84
C GLU A 125 -21.37 -1.36 -11.51
N LEU A 126 -20.54 -2.08 -10.74
CA LEU A 126 -19.65 -3.07 -11.35
C LEU A 126 -20.47 -4.29 -11.77
N ASN A 127 -20.29 -4.74 -13.02
CA ASN A 127 -20.97 -5.95 -13.46
C ASN A 127 -20.43 -7.18 -12.69
N PRO A 128 -21.25 -8.22 -12.46
CA PRO A 128 -20.86 -9.39 -11.66
C PRO A 128 -19.63 -10.14 -12.18
N GLU A 129 -19.36 -10.10 -13.49
CA GLU A 129 -18.17 -10.72 -14.08
C GLU A 129 -16.89 -9.99 -13.66
N THR A 130 -16.94 -8.67 -13.60
CA THR A 130 -15.82 -7.81 -13.16
C THR A 130 -15.53 -8.03 -11.68
N VAL A 131 -16.57 -8.05 -10.85
CA VAL A 131 -16.47 -8.39 -9.42
C VAL A 131 -15.79 -9.75 -9.24
N SER A 132 -16.31 -10.79 -9.89
CA SER A 132 -15.73 -12.14 -9.79
C SER A 132 -14.28 -12.21 -10.27
N LYS A 133 -13.90 -11.39 -11.26
CA LYS A 133 -12.52 -11.31 -11.73
C LYS A 133 -11.61 -10.63 -10.71
N ILE A 134 -12.06 -9.56 -10.06
CA ILE A 134 -11.32 -8.87 -9.00
C ILE A 134 -11.10 -9.81 -7.81
N GLU A 135 -12.14 -10.51 -7.34
CA GLU A 135 -12.02 -11.48 -6.24
C GLU A 135 -11.00 -12.59 -6.58
N LYS A 136 -11.01 -13.09 -7.82
CA LYS A 136 -10.02 -14.10 -8.26
C LYS A 136 -8.59 -13.55 -8.27
N LEU A 137 -8.41 -12.27 -8.60
CA LEU A 137 -7.12 -11.60 -8.60
C LEU A 137 -6.65 -11.33 -7.17
N GLU A 138 -7.53 -10.85 -6.29
CA GLU A 138 -7.26 -10.67 -4.87
C GLU A 138 -6.80 -11.97 -4.20
N ASN A 139 -7.45 -13.09 -4.49
CA ASN A 139 -7.06 -14.42 -3.99
C ASN A 139 -5.66 -14.88 -4.47
N GLN A 140 -5.04 -14.18 -5.42
CA GLN A 140 -3.68 -14.48 -5.88
C GLN A 140 -2.62 -13.59 -5.20
N LEU A 141 -3.00 -12.51 -4.52
CA LEU A 141 -2.07 -11.65 -3.79
C LEU A 141 -1.34 -12.41 -2.68
N TYR A 142 -0.16 -11.93 -2.26
CA TYR A 142 0.65 -12.49 -1.17
C TYR A 142 -0.17 -12.79 0.10
N LEU A 143 -1.16 -11.95 0.42
CA LEU A 143 -2.01 -12.08 1.60
C LEU A 143 -2.78 -13.42 1.65
N ASN A 144 -3.05 -14.01 0.48
CA ASN A 144 -3.87 -15.21 0.32
C ASN A 144 -3.06 -16.46 -0.07
N ASN A 145 -1.73 -16.38 0.00
CA ASN A 145 -0.84 -17.49 -0.34
C ASN A 145 0.39 -17.54 0.60
N ASP A 146 1.28 -18.51 0.40
CA ASP A 146 2.47 -18.71 1.26
C ASP A 146 3.67 -17.80 0.88
N PHE A 147 3.47 -16.79 0.02
CA PHE A 147 4.52 -15.88 -0.42
C PHE A 147 4.83 -14.83 0.65
N ASP A 148 6.11 -14.76 1.02
CA ASP A 148 6.59 -13.86 2.08
C ASP A 148 7.06 -12.52 1.49
N MET A 149 6.09 -11.64 1.22
CA MET A 149 6.35 -10.27 0.76
C MET A 149 7.17 -9.47 1.79
N TRP A 150 6.97 -9.71 3.09
CA TRP A 150 7.68 -9.02 4.16
C TRP A 150 9.17 -9.27 4.13
N ASN A 151 9.59 -10.52 3.88
CA ASN A 151 11.01 -10.84 3.72
C ASN A 151 11.65 -10.12 2.51
N LEU A 152 10.91 -9.95 1.39
CA LEU A 152 11.40 -9.13 0.27
C LEU A 152 11.57 -7.66 0.68
N LEU A 153 10.59 -7.09 1.38
CA LEU A 153 10.66 -5.72 1.88
C LEU A 153 11.85 -5.52 2.85
N PHE A 154 12.08 -6.46 3.76
CA PHE A 154 13.20 -6.38 4.70
C PHE A 154 14.55 -6.45 3.99
N GLN A 155 14.71 -7.36 3.03
CA GLN A 155 15.93 -7.48 2.23
C GLN A 155 16.19 -6.23 1.38
N PHE A 156 15.13 -5.64 0.81
CA PHE A 156 15.21 -4.37 0.10
C PHE A 156 15.75 -3.27 1.01
N LEU A 157 15.16 -3.09 2.20
CA LEU A 157 15.58 -2.07 3.16
C LEU A 157 17.02 -2.29 3.65
N ASP A 158 17.37 -3.50 4.04
CA ASP A 158 18.75 -3.84 4.46
C ASP A 158 19.75 -3.49 3.35
N SER A 159 19.43 -3.81 2.10
CA SER A 159 20.27 -3.51 0.93
C SER A 159 20.42 -2.00 0.69
N GLU A 160 19.35 -1.22 0.85
CA GLU A 160 19.39 0.24 0.68
C GLU A 160 20.17 0.92 1.82
N ILE A 161 20.02 0.45 3.05
CA ILE A 161 20.82 0.92 4.20
C ILE A 161 22.31 0.66 3.96
N ASP A 162 22.66 -0.53 3.49
CA ASP A 162 24.04 -0.90 3.18
C ASP A 162 24.65 -0.08 2.04
N LYS A 163 23.85 0.26 1.01
CA LYS A 163 24.32 1.14 -0.06
C LYS A 163 24.67 2.53 0.45
N GLN A 164 23.92 3.06 1.42
CA GLN A 164 24.24 4.35 2.04
C GLN A 164 25.59 4.30 2.78
N ASN A 165 26.04 3.13 3.27
CA ASN A 165 27.35 2.95 3.91
C ASN A 165 28.54 3.06 2.94
N CYS A 166 28.33 2.80 1.65
CA CYS A 166 29.42 2.79 0.66
C CYS A 166 29.77 4.18 0.10
N PHE A 167 28.95 5.20 0.36
CA PHE A 167 29.13 6.57 -0.14
C PHE A 167 29.51 7.60 0.94
N THR A 168 29.67 7.17 2.19
CA THR A 168 30.18 7.97 3.33
C THR A 168 31.61 7.59 3.70
#